data_AF-A0A5N8WAF1-F1
#
_entry.id   AF-A0A5N8WAF1-F1
#
_cell.length_a   1.000
_cell.length_b   1.000
_cell.length_c   1.000
_cell.angle_alpha   90.00
_cell.angle_beta   90.00
_cell.angle_gamma   90.00
#
_symmetry.space_group_name_H-M   'P 1'
#
loop_
_entity.id
_entity.type
_entity.pdbx_description
1 polymer ?
#
loop_
_entity_poly.entity_id
_entity_poly.type
_entity_poly.pdbx_seq_one_letter_code
_entity_poly.pdbx_strand_id
1 'polypeptide(L)' 'FRPWRNHLTHPHGHVQLRLGRDGLWYAYESEPGREDWWPRGTPDLDPVGALTGLGAADEP' A
#
# COMPACT_ATOMS: atom_id res chain seq x y z
N PHE A 1 -8.88 -6.78 -2.85
CA PHE A 1 -8.83 -5.52 -2.06
C PHE A 1 -10.25 -5.11 -1.66
N ARG A 2 -10.44 -4.51 -0.48
CA ARG A 2 -11.71 -3.90 -0.08
C ARG A 2 -11.59 -2.36 -0.05
N PRO A 3 -12.40 -1.61 -0.81
CA PRO A 3 -12.33 -0.14 -0.83
C PRO A 3 -13.09 0.50 0.33
N TRP A 4 -12.45 1.45 1.02
CA TRP A 4 -13.08 2.30 2.02
C TRP A 4 -12.30 3.61 2.19
N ARG A 5 -12.95 4.77 2.05
CA ARG A 5 -12.36 6.11 2.26
C ARG A 5 -10.91 6.24 1.74
N ASN A 6 -10.72 6.18 0.42
CA ASN A 6 -9.40 6.28 -0.23
C ASN A 6 -8.41 5.15 0.11
N HIS A 7 -8.83 4.12 0.85
CA HIS A 7 -7.97 2.99 1.19
C HIS A 7 -8.41 1.72 0.48
N LEU A 8 -7.45 0.93 0.03
CA LEU A 8 -7.62 -0.42 -0.52
C LEU A 8 -6.82 -1.40 0.33
N THR A 9 -7.49 -2.20 1.16
CA THR A 9 -6.82 -3.19 2.02
C THR A 9 -6.79 -4.56 1.34
N HIS A 10 -5.62 -5.22 1.33
CA HIS A 10 -5.46 -6.58 0.82
C HIS A 10 -6.23 -7.58 1.71
N PRO A 11 -6.89 -8.62 1.15
CA PRO A 11 -7.66 -9.60 1.93
C PRO A 11 -6.85 -10.33 3.01
N HIS A 12 -5.54 -10.48 2.83
CA HIS A 12 -4.66 -11.09 3.84
C HIS A 12 -4.19 -10.10 4.92
N GLY A 13 -4.65 -8.85 4.88
CA GLY A 13 -4.51 -7.89 5.99
C GLY A 13 -3.15 -7.25 6.22
N HIS A 14 -2.13 -7.53 5.41
CA HIS A 14 -0.76 -7.01 5.61
C HIS A 14 -0.32 -5.94 4.59
N VAL A 15 -1.13 -5.67 3.56
CA VAL A 15 -0.86 -4.61 2.57
C VAL A 15 -2.07 -3.70 2.41
N GLN A 16 -1.83 -2.40 2.29
CA GLN A 16 -2.85 -1.39 2.06
C GLN A 16 -2.34 -0.29 1.12
N LEU A 17 -3.18 0.13 0.17
CA LEU A 17 -2.95 1.35 -0.61
C LEU A 17 -3.80 2.49 -0.05
N ARG A 18 -3.24 3.70 0.00
CA ARG A 18 -3.96 4.92 0.41
C ARG A 18 -3.80 5.99 -0.67
N LEU A 19 -4.91 6.54 -1.17
CA LEU A 19 -4.90 7.65 -2.11
C LEU A 19 -4.68 8.96 -1.34
N GLY A 20 -3.55 9.60 -1.62
CA GLY A 20 -3.17 10.90 -1.08
C GLY A 20 -3.99 12.04 -1.69
N ARG A 21 -3.90 13.22 -1.07
CA ARG A 21 -4.60 14.42 -1.55
C ARG A 21 -3.95 15.03 -2.80
N ASP A 22 -2.69 14.71 -3.00
CA ASP A 22 -1.86 14.96 -4.18
C ASP A 22 -2.23 14.07 -5.39
N GLY A 23 -3.06 13.04 -5.18
CA GLY A 23 -3.52 12.13 -6.23
C GLY A 23 -2.63 10.90 -6.45
N LEU A 24 -1.56 10.73 -5.66
CA LEU A 24 -0.73 9.54 -5.68
C LEU A 24 -1.26 8.46 -4.74
N TRP A 25 -1.03 7.21 -5.12
CA TRP A 25 -1.21 6.04 -4.29
C TRP A 25 0.06 5.77 -3.49
N TYR A 26 -0.13 5.65 -2.19
CA TYR A 26 0.91 5.30 -1.24
C TYR A 26 0.70 3.87 -0.79
N ALA A 27 1.72 3.04 -0.92
CA ALA A 27 1.69 1.67 -0.44
C ALA A 27 2.16 1.60 1.02
N TYR A 28 1.43 0.82 1.80
CA TYR A 28 1.71 0.58 3.21
C TYR A 28 1.74 -0.92 3.45
N GLU A 29 2.67 -1.31 4.31
CA GLU A 29 2.80 -2.66 4.81
C GLU A 29 2.61 -2.66 6.32
N SER A 30 2.07 -3.75 6.83
CA SER A 30 2.03 -4.07 8.25
C SER A 30 2.55 -5.49 8.48
N GLU A 31 3.01 -5.77 9.70
CA GLU A 31 3.28 -7.16 10.07
C GLU A 31 1.95 -7.95 10.01
N PRO A 32 1.98 -9.22 9.61
CA PRO A 32 0.78 -10.06 9.60
C PRO A 32 0.07 -10.08 10.95
N GLY A 33 -1.18 -9.61 10.99
CA GLY A 33 -1.99 -9.55 12.21
C GLY A 33 -1.73 -8.33 13.09
N ARG A 34 -0.94 -7.35 12.64
CA ARG A 34 -0.76 -6.06 13.30
C ARG A 34 -1.48 -4.93 12.57
N GLU A 35 -1.78 -3.89 13.34
CA GLU A 35 -2.41 -2.64 12.84
C GLU A 35 -1.39 -1.51 12.65
N ASP A 36 -0.10 -1.78 12.87
CA ASP A 36 0.98 -0.84 12.63
C ASP A 36 1.32 -0.80 11.13
N TRP A 37 1.12 0.35 10.49
CA TRP A 37 1.33 0.55 9.06
C TRP A 37 2.48 1.51 8.81
N TRP A 38 3.47 1.09 8.04
CA TRP A 38 4.56 1.96 7.59
C TRP A 38 4.53 2.10 6.06
N PRO A 39 4.82 3.30 5.52
CA PRO A 39 4.88 3.50 4.07
C PRO A 39 6.05 2.72 3.48
N ARG A 40 5.82 2.07 2.34
CA ARG A 40 6.81 1.29 1.58
C ARG A 40 6.69 1.61 0.10
N GLY A 41 7.79 1.41 -0.63
CA GLY A 41 7.86 1.66 -2.06
C GLY A 41 7.74 3.15 -2.44
N THR A 42 7.70 3.39 -3.74
CA THR A 42 7.55 4.74 -4.32
C THR A 42 6.07 5.02 -4.56
N PRO A 43 5.55 6.20 -4.16
CA PRO A 43 4.18 6.58 -4.49
C PRO A 43 4.01 6.77 -6.00
N ASP A 44 2.88 6.30 -6.54
CA ASP A 44 2.61 6.28 -7.98
C ASP A 44 1.17 6.73 -8.28
N LEU A 45 0.93 7.29 -9.47
CA LEU A 45 -0.41 7.61 -9.94
C LEU A 45 -1.24 6.33 -10.21
N ASP A 46 -0.56 5.25 -10.58
CA ASP A 46 -1.16 3.95 -10.81
C ASP A 46 -1.11 3.08 -9.53
N PRO A 47 -2.25 2.58 -9.03
CA PRO A 47 -2.29 1.78 -7.81
C PRO A 47 -1.55 0.44 -7.94
N VAL A 48 -1.42 -0.11 -9.15
CA VAL A 48 -0.63 -1.33 -9.39
C VAL A 48 0.87 -0.99 -9.35
N GLY A 49 1.29 0.12 -9.95
CA GLY A 49 2.66 0.64 -9.87
C GLY A 49 3.13 0.85 -8.43
N ALA A 50 2.32 1.53 -7.61
CA ALA A 50 2.61 1.74 -6.19
C ALA A 50 2.73 0.41 -5.41
N LEU A 51 1.89 -0.58 -5.75
CA LEU A 51 1.93 -1.90 -5.11
C LEU A 51 3.14 -2.74 -5.56
N THR A 52 3.48 -2.73 -6.86
CA THR A 52 4.66 -3.45 -7.38
C THR A 52 5.96 -2.89 -6.80
N GLY A 53 6.03 -1.56 -6.57
CA GLY A 53 7.15 -0.94 -5.87
C GLY A 53 7.35 -1.42 -4.43
N LEU A 54 6.32 -1.97 -3.79
CA LEU A 54 6.40 -2.57 -2.45
C LEU A 54 7.15 -3.90 -2.48
N GLY A 55 6.89 -4.74 -3.49
CA GLY A 55 7.59 -6.03 -3.67
C GLY A 55 9.03 -5.89 -4.15
N ALA A 56 9.32 -4.87 -4.98
CA ALA A 56 10.68 -4.60 -5.44
C ALA A 56 11.59 -3.98 -4.36
N ALA A 57 11.01 -3.33 -3.34
CA ALA A 57 11.76 -2.77 -2.22
C ALA A 57 12.05 -3.79 -1.10
N ASP A 58 11.53 -5.02 -1.23
CA ASP A 58 11.72 -6.14 -0.29
C ASP A 58 12.74 -7.18 -0.82
N GLU A 59 13.26 -7.00 -2.04
CA GLU A 59 14.38 -7.81 -2.56
C GLU A 59 15.73 -7.21 -2.10
N PRO A 60 16.60 -7.98 -1.41
CA PRO A 60 17.91 -7.51 -0.93
C PRO A 60 18.96 -7.34 -2.03
#